data_AF-A0A934AM52-F1
#
_entry.id   AF-A0A934AM52-F1
#
_cell.length_a   1.000
_cell.length_b   1.000
_cell.length_c   1.000
_cell.angle_alpha   90.00
_cell.angle_beta   90.00
_cell.angle_gamma   90.00
#
_symmetry.space_group_name_H-M   'P 1'
#
loop_
_entity.id
_entity.type
_entity.pdbx_description
1 polymer ?
#
loop_
_entity_poly.entity_id
_entity_poly.type
_entity_poly.pdbx_seq_one_letter_code
_entity_poly.pdbx_strand_id
1 'polypeptide(L)'
;MPYTISLDDIHQHLVSLTDFRRNAGKYVDKLSQQGPLTILRGSKVVAHLIPPTEKKPAMSVEERIKKVRQLAGGFRFKISLTPEQLNEEYDKMYDEMLPR
;
A
#
# COMPACT_ATOMS: atom_id res chain seq x y z
N MET A 1 -2.67 26.74 -29.11
CA MET A 1 -1.86 25.53 -29.32
C MET A 1 -2.74 24.32 -29.04
N PRO A 2 -2.93 23.40 -29.99
CA PRO A 2 -3.72 22.20 -29.72
C PRO A 2 -2.89 21.24 -28.86
N TYR A 3 -3.46 20.81 -27.74
CA TYR A 3 -2.85 19.79 -26.87
C TYR A 3 -2.98 18.43 -27.55
N THR A 4 -1.86 17.88 -28.02
CA THR A 4 -1.74 16.48 -28.44
C THR A 4 -1.82 15.60 -27.20
N ILE A 5 -2.96 14.96 -26.98
CA ILE A 5 -3.06 13.85 -26.03
C ILE A 5 -2.44 12.65 -26.74
N SER A 6 -1.25 12.24 -26.30
CA SER A 6 -0.53 11.07 -26.82
C SER A 6 -1.39 9.82 -26.71
N LEU A 7 -1.48 9.05 -27.81
CA LEU A 7 -2.30 7.83 -27.89
C LEU A 7 -1.80 6.72 -26.94
N ASP A 8 -0.58 6.83 -26.40
CA ASP A 8 0.02 5.84 -25.51
C ASP A 8 -0.61 5.82 -24.09
N ASP A 9 -1.28 6.90 -23.66
CA ASP A 9 -2.08 6.90 -22.42
C ASP A 9 -3.44 6.16 -22.59
N ILE A 10 -3.78 5.77 -23.83
CA ILE A 10 -5.01 5.06 -24.21
C ILE A 10 -4.79 3.54 -24.20
N HIS A 11 -3.88 3.03 -23.37
CA HIS A 11 -3.97 1.64 -22.91
C HIS A 11 -5.14 1.44 -21.92
N GLN A 12 -5.86 2.51 -21.57
CA GLN A 12 -7.11 2.45 -20.83
C GLN A 12 -8.27 2.21 -21.79
N HIS A 13 -8.81 1.00 -21.74
CA HIS A 13 -10.02 0.65 -22.48
C HIS A 13 -11.16 1.58 -22.05
N LEU A 14 -11.63 2.38 -23.00
CA LEU A 14 -12.55 3.48 -22.76
C LEU A 14 -13.97 3.04 -23.12
N VAL A 15 -14.88 3.05 -22.15
CA VAL A 15 -16.22 2.46 -22.28
C VAL A 15 -17.29 3.48 -21.89
N SER A 16 -18.34 3.60 -22.71
CA SER A 16 -19.49 4.42 -22.38
C SER A 16 -20.29 3.82 -21.23
N LEU A 17 -20.82 4.66 -20.34
CA LEU A 17 -21.68 4.27 -19.23
C LEU A 17 -22.89 3.46 -19.71
N THR A 18 -23.42 3.78 -20.90
CA THR A 18 -24.55 3.06 -21.48
C THR A 18 -24.19 1.62 -21.82
N ASP A 19 -23.00 1.41 -22.39
CA ASP A 19 -22.50 0.09 -22.78
C ASP A 19 -22.06 -0.72 -21.56
N PHE A 20 -21.39 -0.06 -20.60
CA PHE A 20 -21.05 -0.65 -19.31
C PHE A 20 -22.31 -1.14 -18.58
N ARG A 21 -23.38 -0.35 -18.54
CA ARG A 21 -24.64 -0.75 -17.89
C ARG A 21 -25.28 -1.98 -18.52
N ARG A 22 -25.15 -2.15 -19.84
CA ARG A 22 -25.75 -3.29 -20.57
C ARG A 22 -24.92 -4.57 -20.46
N ASN A 23 -23.60 -4.45 -20.33
CA ASN A 23 -22.68 -5.59 -20.41
C ASN A 23 -21.69 -5.65 -19.24
N ALA A 24 -22.06 -5.13 -18.06
CA ALA A 24 -21.16 -4.97 -16.91
C ALA A 24 -20.37 -6.24 -16.58
N GLY A 25 -21.02 -7.41 -16.58
CA GLY A 25 -20.37 -8.70 -16.29
C GLY A 25 -19.17 -8.99 -17.21
N LYS A 26 -19.34 -8.80 -18.53
CA LYS A 26 -18.25 -9.04 -19.50
C LYS A 26 -17.06 -8.09 -19.30
N TYR A 27 -17.33 -6.85 -18.87
CA TYR A 27 -16.25 -5.89 -18.61
C TYR A 27 -15.53 -6.20 -17.30
N VAL A 28 -16.23 -6.68 -16.27
CA VAL A 28 -15.62 -7.15 -15.02
C VAL A 28 -14.74 -8.38 -15.25
N ASP A 29 -15.21 -9.34 -16.06
CA ASP A 29 -14.43 -10.53 -16.41
C ASP A 29 -13.14 -10.16 -17.18
N LYS A 30 -13.27 -9.21 -18.12
CA LYS A 30 -12.15 -8.70 -18.90
C LYS A 30 -11.20 -7.80 -18.11
N LEU A 31 -11.67 -7.15 -17.04
CA LEU A 31 -10.85 -6.27 -16.19
C LEU A 31 -9.64 -7.02 -15.61
N SER A 32 -9.82 -8.29 -15.24
CA SER A 32 -8.76 -9.16 -14.73
C SER A 32 -7.71 -9.51 -15.78
N GLN A 33 -8.03 -9.39 -17.08
CA GLN A 33 -7.15 -9.80 -18.19
C GLN A 33 -6.58 -8.62 -18.98
N GLN A 34 -7.34 -7.52 -19.08
CA GLN A 34 -7.07 -6.41 -20.01
C GLN A 34 -6.64 -5.12 -19.29
N GLY A 35 -6.60 -5.12 -17.96
CA GLY A 35 -6.16 -3.97 -17.19
C GLY A 35 -7.25 -2.90 -16.98
N PRO A 36 -6.87 -1.70 -16.50
CA PRO A 36 -7.82 -0.70 -16.03
C PRO A 36 -8.74 -0.14 -17.13
N LEU A 37 -10.00 0.04 -16.79
CA LEU A 37 -11.08 0.51 -17.67
C LEU A 37 -11.54 1.91 -17.26
N THR A 38 -11.67 2.82 -18.21
CA THR A 38 -12.18 4.18 -17.95
C THR A 38 -13.60 4.32 -18.47
N ILE A 39 -14.54 4.69 -17.59
CA ILE A 39 -15.95 4.86 -17.92
C ILE A 39 -16.25 6.33 -18.24
N LEU A 40 -16.85 6.57 -19.40
CA LEU A 40 -17.31 7.88 -19.85
C LEU A 40 -18.84 8.02 -19.83
N ARG A 41 -19.34 9.23 -19.63
CA ARG A 41 -20.70 9.66 -20.00
C ARG A 41 -20.59 10.86 -20.93
N GLY A 42 -20.88 10.66 -22.21
CA GLY A 42 -20.63 11.67 -23.24
C GLY A 42 -19.12 11.96 -23.32
N SER A 43 -18.73 13.22 -23.12
CA SER A 43 -17.32 13.66 -23.09
C SER A 43 -16.69 13.68 -21.69
N LYS A 44 -17.42 13.28 -20.64
CA LYS A 44 -16.93 13.34 -19.26
C LYS A 44 -16.56 11.96 -18.74
N VAL A 45 -15.40 11.87 -18.09
CA VAL A 45 -15.02 10.68 -17.31
C VAL A 45 -15.85 10.64 -16.04
N VAL A 46 -16.43 9.48 -15.73
CA VAL A 46 -17.30 9.26 -14.57
C VAL A 46 -16.65 8.36 -13.54
N ALA A 47 -15.89 7.35 -13.98
CA ALA A 47 -15.23 6.41 -13.08
C ALA A 47 -14.04 5.72 -13.76
N HIS A 48 -13.12 5.21 -12.95
CA HIS A 48 -12.07 4.30 -13.37
C HIS A 48 -12.28 2.97 -12.64
N LEU A 49 -12.38 1.87 -13.38
CA LEU A 49 -12.26 0.54 -12.81
C LEU A 49 -10.80 0.11 -12.87
N ILE A 50 -10.30 -0.30 -11.73
CA ILE A 50 -8.96 -0.85 -11.56
C ILE A 50 -9.14 -2.32 -11.20
N PRO A 51 -8.38 -3.25 -11.79
CA PRO A 51 -8.42 -4.64 -11.37
C PRO A 51 -8.15 -4.74 -9.88
N PRO A 52 -8.79 -5.69 -9.16
CA PRO A 52 -8.44 -5.94 -7.77
C PRO A 52 -6.96 -6.33 -7.76
N THR A 53 -6.09 -5.45 -7.26
CA THR A 53 -4.71 -5.80 -6.95
C THR A 53 -4.77 -7.03 -6.08
N GLU A 54 -4.04 -8.08 -6.46
CA GLU A 54 -3.93 -9.30 -5.68
C GLU A 54 -3.83 -8.92 -4.20
N LYS A 55 -4.77 -9.41 -3.38
CA LYS A 55 -4.66 -9.24 -1.93
C LYS A 55 -3.27 -9.75 -1.59
N LYS A 56 -2.37 -8.85 -1.14
CA LYS A 56 -1.05 -9.25 -0.62
C LYS A 56 -1.30 -10.49 0.23
N PRO A 57 -0.57 -11.61 -0.03
CA PRO A 57 -0.86 -12.87 0.63
C PRO A 57 -1.02 -12.56 2.11
N ALA A 58 -2.16 -12.99 2.67
CA ALA A 58 -2.42 -12.80 4.09
C ALA A 58 -1.19 -13.36 4.80
N MET A 59 -0.41 -12.48 5.44
CA MET A 59 0.85 -12.87 6.06
C MET A 59 0.65 -14.17 6.83
N SER A 60 1.60 -15.09 6.73
CA SER A 60 1.52 -16.36 7.45
C SER A 60 1.23 -16.10 8.93
N VAL A 61 0.50 -17.02 9.57
CA VAL A 61 0.20 -16.93 11.00
C VAL A 61 1.49 -16.71 11.81
N GLU A 62 2.59 -17.32 11.38
CA GLU A 62 3.92 -17.14 11.99
C GLU A 62 4.47 -15.72 11.83
N GLU A 63 4.35 -15.12 10.65
CA GLU A 63 4.77 -13.74 10.38
C GLU A 63 3.93 -12.74 11.17
N ARG A 64 2.63 -13.03 11.34
CA ARG A 64 1.72 -12.26 12.20
C ARG A 64 2.14 -12.33 13.65
N ILE A 65 2.42 -13.53 14.16
CA ILE A 65 2.91 -13.73 15.54
C ILE A 65 4.26 -13.05 15.74
N LYS A 66 5.17 -13.10 14.76
CA LYS A 66 6.45 -12.40 14.81
C LYS A 66 6.28 -10.89 14.90
N LYS A 67 5.40 -10.30 14.07
CA LYS A 67 5.08 -8.87 14.17
C LYS A 67 4.42 -8.51 15.49
N VAL A 68 3.47 -9.33 15.96
CA VAL A 68 2.83 -9.11 17.27
C VAL A 68 3.88 -9.16 18.39
N ARG A 69 4.83 -10.11 18.37
CA ARG A 69 5.94 -10.15 19.33
C ARG A 69 6.86 -8.95 19.24
N GLN A 70 7.16 -8.47 18.02
CA GLN A 70 7.96 -7.25 17.81
C GLN A 70 7.26 -6.00 18.33
N LEU A 71 5.95 -5.89 18.11
CA LEU A 71 5.13 -4.74 18.51
C LEU A 71 4.76 -4.76 20.00
N ALA A 72 4.48 -5.95 20.55
CA ALA A 72 4.13 -6.14 21.96
C ALA A 72 5.38 -6.07 22.87
N GLY A 73 6.56 -6.41 22.35
CA GLY A 73 7.82 -6.23 23.05
C GLY A 73 8.34 -4.79 22.97
N GLY A 74 7.46 -3.79 23.19
CA GLY A 74 7.71 -2.35 23.04
C GLY A 74 9.14 -1.97 23.40
N PHE A 75 9.80 -1.22 22.50
CA PHE A 75 11.24 -0.92 22.52
C PHE A 75 12.04 -1.98 23.27
N ARG A 76 12.42 -3.08 22.59
CA ARG A 76 13.46 -3.97 23.09
C ARG A 76 14.77 -3.16 23.19
N PHE A 77 14.89 -2.32 24.21
CA PHE A 77 16.17 -2.01 24.82
C PHE A 77 16.72 -3.36 25.22
N LYS A 78 17.51 -3.93 24.30
CA LYS A 78 18.43 -5.05 24.47
C LYS A 78 18.08 -5.90 25.71
N ILE A 79 17.09 -6.80 25.59
CA ILE A 79 16.72 -7.79 26.63
C ILE A 79 17.92 -8.69 27.03
N SER A 80 19.06 -8.54 26.35
CA SER A 80 20.34 -9.15 26.67
C SER A 80 21.23 -8.37 27.65
N LEU A 81 20.88 -7.14 28.06
CA LEU A 81 21.67 -6.44 29.08
C LEU A 81 21.24 -6.87 30.49
N THR A 82 22.22 -7.22 31.30
CA THR A 82 22.00 -7.38 32.75
C THR A 82 21.71 -6.01 33.37
N PRO A 83 21.04 -5.96 34.55
CA PRO A 83 20.77 -4.70 35.25
C PRO A 83 22.03 -3.85 35.46
N GLU A 84 23.18 -4.48 35.67
CA GLU A 84 24.49 -3.83 35.81
C GLU A 84 24.90 -3.09 34.54
N GLN A 85 24.78 -3.73 33.37
CA GLN A 85 25.15 -3.13 32.09
C GLN A 85 24.23 -1.96 31.73
N LEU A 86 22.96 -2.03 32.13
CA LEU A 86 22.02 -0.92 31.96
C LEU A 86 22.42 0.27 32.82
N ASN A 87 22.76 0.04 34.08
CA ASN A 87 23.22 1.11 34.96
C ASN A 87 24.50 1.77 34.43
N GLU A 88 25.46 0.99 33.91
CA GLU A 88 26.66 1.56 33.27
C GLU A 88 26.34 2.42 32.03
N GLU A 89 25.35 2.02 31.22
CA GLU A 89 24.91 2.79 30.05
C GLU A 89 24.22 4.10 30.49
N TYR A 90 23.42 4.05 31.56
CA TYR A 90 22.79 5.24 32.13
C TYR A 90 23.81 6.19 32.77
N ASP A 91 24.78 5.68 33.53
CA ASP A 91 25.81 6.49 34.18
C ASP A 91 26.65 7.25 33.14
N LYS A 92 27.01 6.61 32.02
CA LYS A 92 27.70 7.26 30.89
C LYS A 92 26.87 8.39 30.27
N MET A 93 25.57 8.16 30.09
CA MET A 93 24.68 9.20 29.56
C MET A 93 24.56 10.39 30.52
N TYR A 94 24.52 10.16 31.83
CA TYR A 94 24.48 11.23 32.82
C TYR A 94 25.78 12.03 32.83
N ASP A 95 26.94 11.38 32.76
CA ASP A 95 28.24 12.03 32.67
C ASP A 95 28.39 12.91 31.41
N GLU A 96 27.80 12.49 30.28
CA GLU A 96 27.80 13.28 29.04
C GLU A 96 26.85 14.49 29.11
N MET A 97 25.74 14.38 29.84
CA MET A 97 24.74 15.46 29.94
C MET A 97 25.08 16.52 31.00
N LEU A 98 25.99 16.23 31.93
CA LEU A 98 26.40 17.18 32.95
C LEU A 98 27.48 18.14 32.40
N PRO A 99 27.21 19.46 32.32
CA PRO A 99 28.23 20.44 31.99
C PRO A 99 29.28 20.50 33.11
N ARG A 100 30.56 20.46 32.73
CA ARG A 100 31.71 20.54 33.63
C ARG A 100 32.00 21.98 34.06
#